data_AF-A0A084T1B4-F1
#
_entry.id   AF-A0A084T1B4-F1
#
_cell.length_a   1.000
_cell.length_b   1.000
_cell.length_c   1.000
_cell.angle_alpha   90.00
_cell.angle_beta   90.00
_cell.angle_gamma   90.00
#
_symmetry.space_group_name_H-M   'P 1'
#
loop_
_entity.id
_entity.type
_entity.pdbx_description
1 polymer ?
#
loop_
_entity_poly.entity_id
_entity_poly.type
_entity_poly.pdbx_seq_one_letter_code
_entity_poly.pdbx_strand_id
1 'polypeptide(L)'
;MRDAGWVLLCGALLSGCVTTTVYQPLSALQRPAIVDPQLANFEGMRLLVRCVPGDYIEASDADLLCRKVGSLFRNQGARVETDVPRNGRSSRNLQEGTPPDLVVNLSSRLLHKESSGPLWALTVLTLTIVPAYTEYSVAQDVTIRDSSGFLLASDSLKARFIEYFGAGVWGVNWVLDAVVRPPEEEITGDAAAKDFSRDFYAQLSQLAFNARVRADVLRSFEPRPQSGSNPRQTGAVP
;
A
#
# COMPACT_ATOMS: atom_id res chain seq x y z
N MET A 1 -22.84 26.27 -31.63
CA MET A 1 -22.75 24.89 -32.13
C MET A 1 -21.69 24.80 -33.21
N ARG A 2 -20.39 24.68 -32.86
CA ARG A 2 -19.34 24.41 -33.84
C ARG A 2 -17.96 24.01 -33.29
N ASP A 3 -17.82 23.45 -32.08
CA ASP A 3 -16.50 23.06 -31.53
C ASP A 3 -16.42 21.61 -31.01
N ALA A 4 -17.29 20.71 -31.47
CA ALA A 4 -17.32 19.31 -31.00
C ALA A 4 -16.65 18.31 -31.97
N GLY A 5 -16.09 18.76 -33.09
CA GLY A 5 -15.62 17.88 -34.18
C GLY A 5 -14.17 17.41 -34.10
N TRP A 6 -13.30 18.08 -33.35
CA TRP A 6 -11.85 17.83 -33.39
C TRP A 6 -11.31 16.96 -32.24
N VAL A 7 -12.06 16.79 -31.16
CA VAL A 7 -11.61 15.96 -30.03
C VAL A 7 -11.79 14.46 -30.32
N LEU A 8 -12.68 14.09 -31.24
CA LEU A 8 -12.97 12.70 -31.56
C LEU A 8 -12.06 12.07 -32.63
N LEU A 9 -11.30 12.87 -33.39
CA LEU A 9 -10.46 12.32 -34.47
C LEU A 9 -9.11 11.76 -33.98
N CYS A 10 -8.65 12.14 -32.78
CA CYS A 10 -7.48 11.52 -32.17
C CYS A 10 -7.81 10.16 -31.52
N GLY A 11 -9.04 9.93 -31.05
CA GLY A 11 -9.38 8.71 -30.29
C GLY A 11 -9.32 7.40 -31.08
N ALA A 12 -9.45 7.44 -32.42
CA ALA A 12 -9.60 6.23 -33.24
C ALA A 12 -8.31 5.76 -33.96
N LEU A 13 -7.25 6.58 -34.01
CA LEU A 13 -5.94 6.22 -34.59
C LEU A 13 -4.90 5.83 -33.52
N LEU A 14 -5.27 5.83 -32.23
CA LEU A 14 -4.37 5.64 -31.08
C LEU A 14 -4.34 4.19 -30.54
N SER A 15 -4.69 3.17 -31.33
CA SER A 15 -4.47 1.78 -30.90
C SER A 15 -2.97 1.41 -30.78
N GLY A 16 -2.06 2.35 -31.08
CA GLY A 16 -0.60 2.22 -30.93
C GLY A 16 0.05 3.21 -29.95
N CYS A 17 -0.71 4.01 -29.20
CA CYS A 17 -0.13 4.86 -28.15
C CYS A 17 -0.06 4.11 -26.83
N VAL A 18 1.06 3.44 -26.63
CA VAL A 18 1.32 2.62 -25.44
C VAL A 18 1.99 3.48 -24.37
N THR A 19 1.46 3.40 -23.14
CA THR A 19 2.06 3.98 -21.94
C THR A 19 2.98 2.98 -21.28
N THR A 20 4.23 3.37 -21.03
CA THR A 20 5.20 2.56 -20.30
C THR A 20 5.44 3.17 -18.93
N THR A 21 5.24 2.41 -17.85
CA THR A 21 5.46 2.90 -16.48
C THR A 21 6.75 2.32 -15.92
N VAL A 22 7.61 3.18 -15.40
CA VAL A 22 8.81 2.80 -14.66
C VAL A 22 8.56 3.00 -13.17
N TYR A 23 8.78 1.94 -12.39
CA TYR A 23 8.73 1.96 -10.94
C TYR A 23 10.12 2.25 -10.34
N GLN A 24 10.18 3.17 -9.38
CA GLN A 24 11.37 3.45 -8.59
C GLN A 24 11.02 3.42 -7.09
N PRO A 25 11.53 2.44 -6.30
CA PRO A 25 11.33 2.41 -4.87
C PRO A 25 12.08 3.58 -4.21
N LEU A 26 11.44 4.25 -3.26
CA LEU A 26 12.05 5.33 -2.48
C LEU A 26 11.98 5.03 -0.97
N SER A 27 12.95 5.57 -0.22
CA SER A 27 12.94 5.53 1.24
C SER A 27 12.80 4.10 1.81
N ALA A 28 11.74 3.84 2.58
CA ALA A 28 11.53 2.55 3.25
C ALA A 28 11.31 1.37 2.30
N LEU A 29 10.87 1.60 1.05
CA LEU A 29 10.75 0.52 0.06
C LEU A 29 12.10 -0.03 -0.42
N GLN A 30 13.19 0.70 -0.24
CA GLN A 30 14.54 0.24 -0.61
C GLN A 30 15.21 -0.66 0.45
N ARG A 31 14.60 -0.80 1.63
CA ARG A 31 15.19 -1.59 2.71
C ARG A 31 15.05 -3.08 2.41
N PRO A 32 16.00 -3.94 2.80
CA PRO A 32 15.79 -5.37 2.69
C PRO A 32 14.69 -5.82 3.67
N ALA A 33 13.73 -6.61 3.17
CA ALA A 33 12.76 -7.32 4.00
C ALA A 33 13.30 -8.73 4.28
N ILE A 34 13.34 -9.13 5.55
CA ILE A 34 13.87 -10.43 5.99
C ILE A 34 12.72 -11.39 6.30
N VAL A 35 11.56 -10.86 6.70
CA VAL A 35 10.36 -11.64 7.01
C VAL A 35 9.78 -12.23 5.73
N ASP A 36 9.71 -13.56 5.67
CA ASP A 36 9.08 -14.28 4.57
C ASP A 36 7.54 -14.27 4.76
N PRO A 37 6.78 -13.59 3.87
CA PRO A 37 5.33 -13.51 3.96
C PRO A 37 4.61 -14.84 3.65
N GLN A 38 5.31 -15.90 3.26
CA GLN A 38 4.74 -17.24 3.05
C GLN A 38 4.68 -18.06 4.35
N LEU A 39 5.37 -17.63 5.40
CA LEU A 39 5.39 -18.30 6.69
C LEU A 39 4.26 -17.81 7.61
N ALA A 40 3.89 -18.64 8.59
CA ALA A 40 2.83 -18.35 9.57
C ALA A 40 3.31 -17.34 10.65
N ASN A 41 3.69 -16.12 10.23
CA ASN A 41 4.28 -15.09 11.09
C ASN A 41 3.29 -14.43 12.05
N PHE A 42 1.99 -14.71 11.95
CA PHE A 42 0.95 -14.10 12.77
C PHE A 42 -0.08 -15.12 13.27
N GLU A 43 0.33 -16.38 13.41
CA GLU A 43 -0.53 -17.46 13.88
C GLU A 43 -1.22 -17.12 15.20
N GLY A 44 -2.55 -17.30 15.22
CA GLY A 44 -3.37 -17.06 16.42
C GLY A 44 -3.67 -15.60 16.74
N MET A 45 -3.10 -14.63 16.01
CA MET A 45 -3.33 -13.21 16.25
C MET A 45 -4.61 -12.70 15.59
N ARG A 46 -5.28 -11.75 16.23
CA ARG A 46 -6.38 -10.99 15.63
C ARG A 46 -5.87 -9.64 15.12
N LEU A 47 -5.91 -9.42 13.82
CA LEU A 47 -5.47 -8.17 13.20
C LEU A 47 -6.67 -7.40 12.68
N LEU A 48 -6.68 -6.09 12.91
CA LEU A 48 -7.59 -5.17 12.25
C LEU A 48 -6.83 -4.36 11.21
N VAL A 49 -7.19 -4.48 9.95
CA VAL A 49 -6.61 -3.69 8.86
C VAL A 49 -7.59 -2.58 8.50
N ARG A 50 -7.16 -1.33 8.66
CA ARG A 50 -7.93 -0.14 8.30
C ARG A 50 -7.30 0.54 7.09
N CYS A 51 -8.05 0.74 6.02
CA CYS A 51 -7.59 1.49 4.85
C CYS A 51 -8.36 2.79 4.76
N VAL A 52 -7.69 3.89 5.07
CA VAL A 52 -8.28 5.22 5.09
C VAL A 52 -8.30 5.76 3.66
N PRO A 53 -9.48 5.99 3.05
CA PRO A 53 -9.55 6.66 1.77
C PRO A 53 -9.06 8.11 1.92
N GLY A 54 -8.46 8.63 0.85
CA GLY A 54 -7.96 10.01 0.82
C GLY A 54 -8.19 10.62 -0.55
N ASP A 55 -7.68 11.83 -0.78
CA ASP A 55 -7.91 12.57 -2.03
C ASP A 55 -7.41 11.85 -3.28
N TYR A 56 -6.52 10.86 -3.11
CA TYR A 56 -5.89 10.08 -4.18
C TYR A 56 -6.25 8.59 -4.21
N ILE A 57 -6.97 8.08 -3.20
CA ILE A 57 -7.47 6.70 -3.20
C ILE A 57 -8.96 6.77 -2.92
N GLU A 58 -9.72 6.42 -3.95
CA GLU A 58 -11.17 6.27 -3.84
C GLU A 58 -11.53 5.16 -2.85
N ALA A 59 -12.73 5.22 -2.29
CA ALA A 59 -13.18 4.22 -1.32
C ALA A 59 -13.20 2.78 -1.90
N SER A 60 -13.42 2.63 -3.21
CA SER A 60 -13.33 1.38 -3.96
C SER A 60 -11.92 0.80 -3.96
N ASP A 61 -10.93 1.64 -4.24
CA ASP A 61 -9.51 1.25 -4.29
C ASP A 61 -8.96 0.97 -2.89
N ALA A 62 -9.40 1.75 -1.88
CA ALA A 62 -9.08 1.48 -0.49
C ALA A 62 -9.62 0.10 -0.03
N ASP A 63 -10.82 -0.26 -0.47
CA ASP A 63 -11.42 -1.57 -0.19
C ASP A 63 -10.66 -2.71 -0.89
N LEU A 64 -10.23 -2.51 -2.13
CA LEU A 64 -9.37 -3.46 -2.82
C LEU A 64 -8.02 -3.65 -2.11
N LEU A 65 -7.37 -2.55 -1.71
CA LEU A 65 -6.13 -2.57 -0.94
C LEU A 65 -6.32 -3.33 0.38
N CYS A 66 -7.40 -3.04 1.11
CA CYS A 66 -7.72 -3.70 2.37
C CYS A 66 -7.97 -5.19 2.20
N ARG A 67 -8.67 -5.61 1.15
CA ARG A 67 -8.85 -7.04 0.85
C ARG A 67 -7.53 -7.74 0.56
N LYS A 68 -6.65 -7.12 -0.23
CA LYS A 68 -5.34 -7.70 -0.58
C LYS A 68 -4.42 -7.81 0.65
N VAL A 69 -4.31 -6.74 1.43
CA VAL A 69 -3.54 -6.75 2.69
C VAL A 69 -4.15 -7.73 3.70
N GLY A 70 -5.48 -7.77 3.79
CA GLY A 70 -6.17 -8.75 4.63
C GLY A 70 -5.93 -10.18 4.17
N SER A 71 -5.77 -10.44 2.88
CA SER A 71 -5.36 -11.75 2.36
C SER A 71 -3.90 -12.06 2.70
N LEU A 72 -2.99 -11.09 2.57
CA LEU A 72 -1.58 -11.24 2.91
C LEU A 72 -1.39 -11.70 4.36
N PHE A 73 -2.07 -11.07 5.31
CA PHE A 73 -1.95 -11.44 6.72
C PHE A 73 -2.70 -12.74 7.07
N ARG A 74 -3.84 -13.02 6.40
CA ARG A 74 -4.52 -14.32 6.55
C ARG A 74 -3.66 -15.48 6.09
N ASN A 75 -2.92 -15.32 4.99
CA ASN A 75 -1.97 -16.32 4.50
C ASN A 75 -0.83 -16.57 5.50
N GLN A 76 -0.52 -15.58 6.35
CA GLN A 76 0.47 -15.69 7.42
C GLN A 76 -0.13 -16.18 8.77
N GLY A 77 -1.35 -16.73 8.77
CA GLY A 77 -1.97 -17.35 9.93
C GLY A 77 -2.80 -16.42 10.84
N ALA A 78 -2.96 -15.15 10.47
CA ALA A 78 -3.76 -14.21 11.26
C ALA A 78 -5.27 -14.34 11.00
N ARG A 79 -6.07 -14.04 12.03
CA ARG A 79 -7.51 -13.73 11.86
C ARG A 79 -7.65 -12.25 11.58
N VAL A 80 -8.01 -11.91 10.35
CA VAL A 80 -8.03 -10.51 9.91
C VAL A 80 -9.45 -9.99 9.75
N GLU A 81 -9.70 -8.85 10.37
CA GLU A 81 -10.87 -8.02 10.12
C GLU A 81 -10.43 -6.80 9.30
N THR A 82 -11.19 -6.47 8.25
CA THR A 82 -10.92 -5.29 7.41
C THR A 82 -11.98 -4.22 7.64
N ASP A 83 -11.57 -2.96 7.69
CA ASP A 83 -12.45 -1.81 7.83
C ASP A 83 -11.99 -0.66 6.91
N VAL A 84 -12.92 -0.05 6.19
CA VAL A 84 -12.68 1.11 5.33
C VAL A 84 -13.53 2.24 5.87
N PRO A 85 -12.99 3.13 6.71
CA PRO A 85 -13.77 4.21 7.29
C PRO A 85 -14.25 5.15 6.18
N ARG A 86 -15.56 5.41 6.16
CA ARG A 86 -16.17 6.39 5.25
C ARG A 86 -16.54 7.63 6.07
N ASN A 87 -16.08 8.81 5.65
CA ASN A 87 -16.34 10.09 6.33
C ASN A 87 -15.93 10.12 7.81
N GLY A 88 -14.78 9.52 8.15
CA GLY A 88 -14.26 9.50 9.53
C GLY A 88 -15.03 8.59 10.50
N ARG A 89 -16.04 7.85 10.02
CA ARG A 89 -16.76 6.84 10.80
C ARG A 89 -16.27 5.46 10.36
N SER A 90 -15.75 4.67 11.30
CA SER A 90 -15.51 3.23 11.08
C SER A 90 -16.83 2.59 10.65
N SER A 91 -16.80 1.78 9.59
CA SER A 91 -18.01 1.11 9.10
C SER A 91 -18.42 -0.05 10.00
N ARG A 92 -17.53 -0.49 10.89
CA ARG A 92 -17.79 -1.52 11.91
C ARG A 92 -17.64 -0.95 13.31
N ASN A 93 -18.68 -1.16 14.13
CA ASN A 93 -18.57 -1.04 15.58
C ASN A 93 -17.55 -2.08 16.05
N LEU A 94 -16.31 -1.65 16.28
CA LEU A 94 -15.27 -2.46 16.92
C LEU A 94 -15.62 -2.92 18.35
N GLN A 95 -16.81 -2.54 18.83
CA GLN A 95 -17.29 -2.67 20.19
C GLN A 95 -17.99 -4.00 20.46
N GLU A 96 -18.35 -4.77 19.43
CA GLU A 96 -19.20 -5.97 19.57
C GLU A 96 -18.41 -7.30 19.52
N GLY A 97 -17.07 -7.25 19.56
CA GLY A 97 -16.18 -8.42 19.49
C GLY A 97 -14.97 -8.35 20.42
N THR A 98 -14.20 -9.45 20.48
CA THR A 98 -12.89 -9.48 21.14
C THR A 98 -11.96 -8.43 20.53
N PRO A 99 -11.26 -7.61 21.34
CA PRO A 99 -10.37 -6.58 20.80
C PRO A 99 -9.28 -7.19 19.92
N PRO A 100 -8.89 -6.52 18.81
CA PRO A 100 -7.78 -6.97 17.98
C PRO A 100 -6.46 -6.82 18.74
N ASP A 101 -5.51 -7.72 18.50
CA ASP A 101 -4.16 -7.63 19.05
C ASP A 101 -3.36 -6.48 18.44
N LEU A 102 -3.51 -6.27 17.13
CA LEU A 102 -2.87 -5.19 16.39
C LEU A 102 -3.87 -4.53 15.44
N VAL A 103 -3.77 -3.21 15.34
CA VAL A 103 -4.50 -2.37 14.40
C VAL A 103 -3.52 -1.77 13.40
N VAL A 104 -3.61 -2.18 12.15
CA VAL A 104 -2.80 -1.69 11.03
C VAL A 104 -3.61 -0.66 10.26
N ASN A 105 -3.27 0.62 10.38
CA ASN A 105 -3.87 1.67 9.56
C ASN A 105 -2.98 2.01 8.37
N LEU A 106 -3.60 2.07 7.20
CA LEU A 106 -3.01 2.38 5.92
C LEU A 106 -3.67 3.65 5.39
N SER A 107 -2.86 4.66 5.05
CA SER A 107 -3.33 5.87 4.39
C SER A 107 -2.40 6.26 3.26
N SER A 108 -2.95 6.67 2.13
CA SER A 108 -2.19 7.13 0.98
C SER A 108 -2.18 8.65 0.89
N ARG A 109 -1.07 9.21 0.44
CA ARG A 109 -0.97 10.62 0.05
C ARG A 109 -0.13 10.76 -1.22
N LEU A 110 -0.50 11.71 -2.07
CA LEU A 110 0.36 12.15 -3.16
C LEU A 110 1.40 13.13 -2.59
N LEU A 111 2.68 12.88 -2.86
CA LEU A 111 3.76 13.80 -2.49
C LEU A 111 4.04 14.81 -3.60
N HIS A 112 4.04 14.35 -4.84
CA HIS A 112 4.41 15.17 -5.99
C HIS A 112 3.77 14.62 -7.25
N LYS A 113 3.35 15.51 -8.15
CA LYS A 113 2.94 15.16 -9.51
C LYS A 113 3.49 16.24 -10.44
N GLU A 114 4.32 15.82 -11.37
CA GLU A 114 4.92 16.68 -12.38
C GLU A 114 4.54 16.16 -13.77
N SER A 115 4.05 17.07 -14.61
CA SER A 115 3.81 16.80 -16.02
C SER A 115 4.28 18.00 -16.82
N SER A 116 5.12 17.76 -17.82
CA SER A 116 5.67 18.85 -18.64
C SER A 116 4.75 19.14 -19.83
N GLY A 117 3.95 20.20 -19.70
CA GLY A 117 3.08 20.70 -20.77
C GLY A 117 3.80 20.91 -22.12
N PRO A 118 5.03 21.44 -22.15
CA PRO A 118 5.80 21.55 -23.39
C PRO A 118 6.13 20.20 -24.04
N LEU A 119 6.46 19.15 -23.27
CA LEU A 119 6.70 17.83 -23.84
C LEU A 119 5.42 17.20 -24.37
N TRP A 120 4.29 17.40 -23.70
CA TRP A 120 2.99 16.99 -24.22
C TRP A 120 2.66 17.69 -25.55
N ALA A 121 2.92 18.99 -25.66
CA ALA A 121 2.76 19.72 -26.92
C ALA A 121 3.70 19.19 -28.02
N LEU A 122 4.98 18.96 -27.71
CA LEU A 122 5.95 18.37 -28.64
C LEU A 122 5.57 16.96 -29.06
N THR A 123 5.02 16.17 -28.15
CA THR A 123 4.55 14.81 -28.42
C THR A 123 3.40 14.84 -29.43
N VAL A 124 2.45 15.75 -29.25
CA VAL A 124 1.35 15.95 -30.21
C VAL A 124 1.89 16.45 -31.56
N LEU A 125 2.78 17.45 -31.55
CA LEU A 125 3.35 18.03 -32.77
C LEU A 125 4.21 17.04 -33.57
N THR A 126 4.90 16.14 -32.88
CA THR A 126 5.78 15.13 -33.49
C THR A 126 5.10 13.78 -33.70
N LEU A 127 3.77 13.71 -33.53
CA LEU A 127 2.99 12.47 -33.66
C LEU A 127 3.59 11.31 -32.82
N THR A 128 3.97 11.62 -31.58
CA THR A 128 4.52 10.69 -30.57
C THR A 128 5.93 10.16 -30.82
N ILE A 129 6.67 10.77 -31.75
CA ILE A 129 8.11 10.52 -31.94
C ILE A 129 8.89 10.99 -30.72
N VAL A 130 8.62 12.22 -30.26
CA VAL A 130 9.12 12.71 -28.96
C VAL A 130 8.16 12.21 -27.89
N PRO A 131 8.62 11.47 -26.87
CA PRO A 131 7.75 11.01 -25.81
C PRO A 131 7.45 12.11 -24.80
N ALA A 132 6.23 12.10 -24.28
CA ALA A 132 5.87 12.83 -23.07
C ALA A 132 6.14 11.95 -21.85
N TYR A 133 6.38 12.57 -20.69
CA TYR A 133 6.39 11.86 -19.43
C TYR A 133 5.49 12.55 -18.41
N THR A 134 4.96 11.74 -17.50
CA THR A 134 4.29 12.19 -16.28
C THR A 134 4.94 11.48 -15.10
N GLU A 135 5.44 12.25 -14.15
CA GLU A 135 6.01 11.74 -12.92
C GLU A 135 5.03 11.93 -11.78
N TYR A 136 4.84 10.89 -10.97
CA TYR A 136 4.13 11.03 -9.70
C TYR A 136 4.82 10.25 -8.59
N SER A 137 4.83 10.83 -7.41
CA SER A 137 5.38 10.24 -6.19
C SER A 137 4.26 10.05 -5.19
N VAL A 138 4.08 8.81 -4.74
CA VAL A 138 3.05 8.40 -3.77
C VAL A 138 3.74 7.97 -2.48
N ALA A 139 3.13 8.31 -1.35
CA ALA A 139 3.50 7.75 -0.05
C ALA A 139 2.31 6.97 0.53
N GLN A 140 2.59 5.74 0.94
CA GLN A 140 1.70 4.93 1.77
C GLN A 140 2.20 4.99 3.21
N ASP A 141 1.48 5.73 4.05
CA ASP A 141 1.75 5.80 5.47
C ASP A 141 1.11 4.59 6.16
N VAL A 142 1.92 3.86 6.92
CA VAL A 142 1.52 2.67 7.66
C VAL A 142 1.73 2.96 9.14
N THR A 143 0.68 2.81 9.94
CA THR A 143 0.77 2.90 11.40
C THR A 143 0.21 1.64 12.03
N ILE A 144 0.94 1.05 12.95
CA ILE A 144 0.56 -0.17 13.65
C ILE A 144 0.44 0.16 15.13
N ARG A 145 -0.74 -0.10 15.67
CA ARG A 145 -1.08 0.14 17.07
C ARG A 145 -1.46 -1.17 17.74
N ASP A 146 -1.34 -1.23 19.05
CA ASP A 146 -1.86 -2.33 19.86
C ASP A 146 -3.39 -2.20 20.06
N SER A 147 -3.96 -3.09 20.88
CA SER A 147 -5.37 -3.05 21.30
C SER A 147 -5.74 -1.80 22.11
N SER A 148 -4.77 -1.18 22.80
CA SER A 148 -4.97 0.02 23.63
C SER A 148 -4.91 1.33 22.83
N GLY A 149 -4.43 1.26 21.58
CA GLY A 149 -4.20 2.42 20.72
C GLY A 149 -2.78 2.99 20.80
N PHE A 150 -1.88 2.36 21.54
CA PHE A 150 -0.46 2.70 21.62
C PHE A 150 0.24 2.43 20.29
N LEU A 151 1.09 3.37 19.85
CA LEU A 151 1.82 3.25 18.59
C LEU A 151 3.03 2.32 18.74
N LEU A 152 2.97 1.16 18.07
CA LEU A 152 4.04 0.16 18.07
C LEU A 152 5.04 0.39 16.94
N ALA A 153 4.55 0.70 15.74
CA ALA A 153 5.38 0.97 14.58
C ALA A 153 4.71 1.98 13.65
N SER A 154 5.53 2.77 12.96
CA SER A 154 5.06 3.71 11.95
C SER A 154 6.14 3.85 10.88
N ASP A 155 5.75 3.75 9.61
CA ASP A 155 6.66 4.04 8.49
C ASP A 155 5.90 4.64 7.31
N SER A 156 6.64 5.30 6.41
CA SER A 156 6.11 5.92 5.18
C SER A 156 6.78 5.28 3.97
N LEU A 157 6.05 4.38 3.30
CA LEU A 157 6.51 3.66 2.12
C LEU A 157 6.33 4.57 0.90
N LYS A 158 7.43 5.03 0.31
CA LYS A 158 7.41 6.01 -0.79
C LYS A 158 7.77 5.34 -2.10
N ALA A 159 7.03 5.64 -3.16
CA ALA A 159 7.31 5.17 -4.50
C ALA A 159 7.25 6.34 -5.48
N ARG A 160 8.13 6.31 -6.48
CA ARG A 160 8.07 7.19 -7.64
C ARG A 160 7.72 6.36 -8.86
N PHE A 161 6.79 6.87 -9.65
CA PHE A 161 6.36 6.29 -10.91
C PHE A 161 6.60 7.31 -12.01
N ILE A 162 7.18 6.84 -13.10
CA ILE A 162 7.41 7.66 -14.29
C ILE A 162 6.67 6.98 -15.44
N GLU A 163 5.61 7.61 -15.91
CA GLU A 163 4.82 7.17 -17.05
C GLU A 163 5.32 7.87 -18.31
N TYR A 164 5.81 7.10 -19.26
CA TYR A 164 6.18 7.56 -20.59
C TYR A 164 5.04 7.30 -21.56
N PHE A 165 4.73 8.29 -22.39
CA PHE A 165 3.75 8.19 -23.46
C PHE A 165 4.42 8.46 -24.80
N GLY A 166 4.35 7.50 -25.71
CA GLY A 166 4.71 7.69 -27.10
C GLY A 166 5.19 6.42 -27.81
N ALA A 167 4.98 6.35 -29.13
CA ALA A 167 5.32 5.18 -29.93
C ALA A 167 6.83 4.89 -29.96
N GLY A 168 7.67 5.94 -29.85
CA GLY A 168 9.13 5.77 -29.82
C GLY A 168 9.63 4.97 -28.62
N VAL A 169 9.08 5.20 -27.43
CA VAL A 169 9.47 4.48 -26.21
C VAL A 169 9.02 3.03 -26.27
N TRP A 170 7.79 2.80 -26.74
CA TRP A 170 7.28 1.44 -26.93
C TRP A 170 8.08 0.66 -27.98
N GLY A 171 8.39 1.28 -29.12
CA GLY A 171 9.15 0.63 -30.19
C GLY A 171 10.56 0.22 -29.73
N VAL A 172 11.25 1.07 -28.97
CA VAL A 172 12.55 0.72 -28.39
C VAL A 172 12.42 -0.40 -27.37
N ASN A 173 11.41 -0.36 -26.49
CA ASN A 173 11.21 -1.39 -25.47
C ASN A 173 10.86 -2.74 -26.09
N TRP A 174 9.96 -2.78 -27.08
CA TRP A 174 9.60 -3.99 -27.82
C TRP A 174 10.82 -4.61 -28.51
N VAL A 175 11.69 -3.81 -29.13
CA VAL A 175 12.92 -4.31 -29.75
C VAL A 175 13.87 -4.88 -28.68
N LEU A 176 14.00 -4.24 -27.52
CA LEU A 176 14.84 -4.73 -26.43
C LEU A 176 14.30 -6.04 -25.85
N ASP A 177 12.99 -6.16 -25.66
CA ASP A 177 12.31 -7.36 -25.17
C ASP A 177 12.39 -8.51 -26.19
N ALA A 178 12.33 -8.21 -27.49
CA ALA A 178 12.41 -9.23 -28.54
C ALA A 178 13.84 -9.74 -28.81
N VAL A 179 14.88 -8.94 -28.52
CA VAL A 179 16.25 -9.22 -28.96
C VAL A 179 17.22 -9.49 -27.81
N VAL A 180 17.02 -8.88 -26.64
CA VAL A 180 18.07 -8.80 -25.60
C VAL A 180 17.58 -9.25 -24.23
N ARG A 181 16.31 -9.01 -23.86
CA ARG A 181 15.85 -9.15 -22.47
C ARG A 181 15.07 -10.43 -22.19
N PRO A 182 15.35 -11.12 -21.06
CA PRO A 182 14.47 -12.14 -20.51
C PRO A 182 13.12 -11.51 -20.05
N PRO A 183 12.02 -12.28 -19.99
CA PRO A 183 10.70 -11.76 -19.61
C PRO A 183 10.65 -11.17 -18.18
N GLU A 184 11.60 -11.52 -17.31
CA GLU A 184 11.78 -10.91 -15.99
C GLU A 184 12.34 -9.47 -16.00
N GLU A 185 12.85 -8.96 -17.12
CA GLU A 185 13.33 -7.57 -17.28
C GLU A 185 12.36 -6.68 -18.08
N GLU A 186 11.12 -7.14 -18.31
CA GLU A 186 10.11 -6.41 -19.06
C GLU A 186 9.73 -5.11 -18.33
N ILE A 187 9.98 -3.96 -18.95
CA ILE A 187 9.62 -2.64 -18.40
C ILE A 187 8.24 -2.28 -18.95
N THR A 188 7.19 -2.99 -18.53
CA THR A 188 5.80 -2.63 -18.86
C THR A 188 5.04 -2.16 -17.62
N GLY A 189 3.90 -1.50 -17.81
CA GLY A 189 3.08 -0.99 -16.70
C GLY A 189 2.70 -2.07 -15.68
N ASP A 190 2.47 -3.29 -16.15
CA ASP A 190 2.14 -4.44 -15.31
C ASP A 190 3.34 -4.92 -14.47
N ALA A 191 4.55 -4.87 -15.02
CA ALA A 191 5.78 -5.19 -14.29
C ALA A 191 6.04 -4.18 -13.17
N ALA A 192 5.87 -2.88 -13.45
CA ALA A 192 6.00 -1.83 -12.44
C ALA A 192 5.00 -2.00 -11.29
N ALA A 193 3.74 -2.35 -11.59
CA ALA A 193 2.74 -2.64 -10.57
C ALA A 193 3.07 -3.91 -9.77
N LYS A 194 3.58 -4.95 -10.43
CA LYS A 194 4.00 -6.21 -9.81
C LYS A 194 5.17 -5.99 -8.85
N ASP A 195 6.22 -5.31 -9.27
CA ASP A 195 7.39 -5.02 -8.44
C ASP A 195 7.03 -4.13 -7.24
N PHE A 196 6.25 -3.07 -7.46
CA PHE A 196 5.74 -2.25 -6.36
C PHE A 196 4.95 -3.09 -5.36
N SER A 197 4.05 -3.96 -5.84
CA SER A 197 3.24 -4.79 -4.94
C SER A 197 4.09 -5.78 -4.14
N ARG A 198 5.10 -6.39 -4.76
CA ARG A 198 6.04 -7.30 -4.09
C ARG A 198 6.78 -6.57 -2.97
N ASP A 199 7.39 -5.43 -3.28
CA ASP A 199 8.20 -4.68 -2.33
C ASP A 199 7.31 -4.10 -1.21
N PHE A 200 6.13 -3.59 -1.56
CA PHE A 200 5.14 -3.09 -0.60
C PHE A 200 4.71 -4.17 0.40
N TYR A 201 4.31 -5.36 -0.07
CA TYR A 201 3.85 -6.43 0.82
C TYR A 201 4.98 -7.02 1.67
N ALA A 202 6.21 -7.07 1.14
CA ALA A 202 7.39 -7.48 1.89
C ALA A 202 7.67 -6.50 3.04
N GLN A 203 7.72 -5.19 2.76
CA GLN A 203 7.92 -4.16 3.80
C GLN A 203 6.78 -4.14 4.82
N LEU A 204 5.54 -4.31 4.38
CA LEU A 204 4.39 -4.32 5.27
C LEU A 204 4.44 -5.49 6.25
N SER A 205 4.81 -6.68 5.76
CA SER A 205 4.98 -7.87 6.61
C SER A 205 6.12 -7.68 7.60
N GLN A 206 7.25 -7.11 7.16
CA GLN A 206 8.37 -6.78 8.03
C GLN A 206 7.98 -5.80 9.14
N LEU A 207 7.25 -4.72 8.80
CA LEU A 207 6.82 -3.71 9.76
C LEU A 207 5.84 -4.29 10.78
N ALA A 208 4.88 -5.10 10.33
CA ALA A 208 3.91 -5.77 11.19
C ALA A 208 4.57 -6.80 12.11
N PHE A 209 5.56 -7.54 11.63
CA PHE A 209 6.31 -8.48 12.46
C PHE A 209 7.12 -7.75 13.55
N ASN A 210 7.81 -6.66 13.18
CA ASN A 210 8.52 -5.83 14.15
C ASN A 210 7.56 -5.27 15.22
N ALA A 211 6.35 -4.85 14.82
CA ALA A 211 5.32 -4.38 15.74
C ALA A 211 4.81 -5.50 16.67
N ARG A 212 4.61 -6.72 16.15
CA ARG A 212 4.27 -7.91 16.95
C ARG A 212 5.33 -8.17 18.02
N VAL A 213 6.59 -8.29 17.63
CA VAL A 213 7.69 -8.57 18.57
C VAL A 213 7.76 -7.48 19.64
N ARG A 214 7.60 -6.21 19.25
CA ARG A 214 7.55 -5.09 20.21
C ARG A 214 6.37 -5.20 21.17
N ALA A 215 5.19 -5.59 20.68
CA ALA A 215 4.01 -5.79 21.53
C ALA A 215 4.23 -6.92 22.55
N ASP A 216 4.81 -8.05 22.11
CA ASP A 216 5.10 -9.19 22.98
C ASP A 216 6.11 -8.82 24.07
N VAL A 217 7.15 -8.06 23.71
CA VAL A 217 8.13 -7.54 24.67
C VAL A 217 7.45 -6.60 25.68
N LEU A 218 6.62 -5.65 25.23
CA LEU A 218 5.92 -4.74 26.13
C LEU A 218 4.97 -5.46 27.10
N ARG A 219 4.22 -6.46 26.60
CA ARG A 219 3.34 -7.30 27.42
C ARG A 219 4.11 -8.09 28.48
N SER A 220 5.35 -8.49 28.20
CA SER A 220 6.18 -9.23 29.16
C SER A 220 6.55 -8.41 30.42
N PHE A 221 6.47 -7.08 30.34
CA PHE A 221 6.73 -6.17 31.46
C PHE A 221 5.47 -5.77 32.23
N GLU A 222 4.28 -6.20 31.81
CA GLU A 222 3.05 -5.91 32.55
C GLU A 222 3.07 -6.61 33.92
N PRO A 223 2.84 -5.88 35.03
CA PRO A 223 2.78 -6.49 36.34
C PRO A 223 1.68 -7.56 36.34
N ARG A 224 2.03 -8.79 36.72
CA ARG A 224 1.00 -9.84 36.91
C ARG A 224 -0.05 -9.30 37.88
N PRO A 225 -1.35 -9.39 37.55
CA PRO A 225 -2.38 -9.00 38.49
C PRO A 225 -2.15 -9.79 39.78
N GLN A 226 -1.98 -9.07 40.90
CA GLN A 226 -1.84 -9.70 42.21
C GLN A 226 -3.12 -10.47 42.49
N SER A 227 -3.06 -11.79 42.32
CA SER A 227 -4.13 -12.69 42.74
C SER A 227 -4.18 -12.67 44.26
N GLY A 228 -5.13 -11.91 44.81
CA GLY A 228 -5.64 -12.09 46.17
C GLY A 228 -5.09 -11.13 47.22
N SER A 229 -5.70 -9.95 47.33
CA SER A 229 -6.03 -9.42 48.66
C SER A 229 -7.53 -9.59 48.85
N ASN A 230 -7.91 -10.49 49.75
CA ASN A 230 -9.29 -10.73 50.14
C ASN A 230 -9.61 -9.77 51.30
N PRO A 231 -10.36 -8.67 51.12
CA PRO A 231 -10.74 -7.79 52.23
C PRO A 231 -11.93 -8.41 52.97
N ARG A 232 -11.70 -9.53 53.65
CA ARG A 232 -12.71 -10.15 54.53
C ARG A 232 -12.03 -10.90 55.68
N GLN A 233 -11.27 -10.18 56.49
CA GLN A 233 -10.85 -10.66 57.81
C GLN A 233 -10.48 -9.48 58.73
N THR A 234 -11.45 -8.62 59.02
CA THR A 234 -11.44 -7.80 60.24
C THR A 234 -12.86 -7.76 60.77
N GLY A 235 -13.22 -8.77 61.54
CA GLY A 235 -14.52 -8.84 62.20
C GLY A 235 -14.57 -10.05 63.13
N ALA A 236 -14.70 -9.75 64.42
CA ALA A 236 -15.00 -10.63 65.54
C ALA A 236 -13.83 -11.34 66.23
N VAL A 237 -13.41 -10.79 67.38
CA VAL A 237 -13.17 -11.55 68.60
C VAL A 237 -13.86 -10.79 69.74
N PRO A 238 -14.77 -11.43 70.51
CA PRO A 238 -15.32 -10.87 71.76
C PRO A 238 -14.32 -10.91 72.91
#